data_AF-C6XN93-F1
#
_entry.id   AF-C6XN93-F1
#
_cell.length_a   1.000
_cell.length_b   1.000
_cell.length_c   1.000
_cell.angle_alpha   90.00
_cell.angle_beta   90.00
_cell.angle_gamma   90.00
#
_symmetry.space_group_name_H-M   'P 1'
#
loop_
_entity.id
_entity.type
_entity.pdbx_description
1 polymer ?
#
loop_
_entity_poly.entity_id
_entity_poly.type
_entity_poly.pdbx_seq_one_letter_code
_entity_poly.pdbx_strand_id
1 'polypeptide(L)'
;MTNMKHSRRNYSRVLLLASALVVGFVAPAMAYDPPRPSNADLVSMLNAQLAPSTRPAYYRDSSSGRRFLFDRTGPHALLKYEDEDEVFALRASNGPRGDQFYRTDTGRVFLRVTELGNVIVFPFGDRHGAPTTLDATSNAIIPPPHPTDFKEALRQVSSNLAETLGEAPRISVDKALSDYADWTMEAVQTASIGVELAKKYANVDLRSISLKQGDAARLSIQGTSLSIVIAPADGFAGRPSSEAIAKAYVSLQ
;
A
#
# COMPACT_ATOMS: atom_id res chain seq x y z
N MET A 1 56.16 -3.46 88.99
CA MET A 1 56.30 -2.36 88.01
C MET A 1 55.14 -2.50 87.03
N THR A 2 53.98 -1.95 87.36
CA THR A 2 53.42 -0.66 86.90
C THR A 2 52.65 -0.78 85.57
N ASN A 3 51.35 -0.49 85.64
CA ASN A 3 50.46 0.00 84.57
C ASN A 3 50.09 -0.97 83.42
N MET A 4 48.90 -0.96 82.80
CA MET A 4 47.76 -0.04 82.86
C MET A 4 46.52 -0.67 82.18
N LYS A 5 45.35 -0.26 82.65
CA LYS A 5 44.07 0.01 81.93
C LYS A 5 43.33 -1.11 81.16
N HIS A 6 42.17 -1.44 81.73
CA HIS A 6 40.96 -1.93 81.07
C HIS A 6 40.46 -1.01 79.93
N SER A 7 39.89 -1.62 78.89
CA SER A 7 38.64 -1.16 78.29
C SER A 7 37.89 -2.32 77.64
N ARG A 8 36.58 -2.37 77.87
CA ARG A 8 35.63 -3.45 77.52
C ARG A 8 34.99 -3.24 76.14
N ARG A 9 34.27 -4.30 75.72
CA ARG A 9 33.13 -4.40 74.77
C ARG A 9 33.52 -4.91 73.38
N ASN A 10 32.73 -5.74 72.70
CA ASN A 10 31.54 -6.53 73.01
C ASN A 10 31.35 -7.49 71.81
N TYR A 11 30.75 -8.65 72.07
CA TYR A 11 30.31 -9.63 71.09
C TYR A 11 29.08 -9.15 70.27
N SER A 12 29.06 -9.42 68.96
CA SER A 12 27.90 -9.84 68.13
C SER A 12 28.35 -9.97 66.68
N ARG A 13 28.41 -11.19 66.10
CA ARG A 13 27.34 -11.99 65.47
C ARG A 13 26.87 -11.44 64.10
N VAL A 14 26.80 -12.39 63.16
CA VAL A 14 26.07 -12.43 61.87
C VAL A 14 26.69 -11.55 60.76
N LEU A 15 26.80 -11.91 59.47
CA LEU A 15 25.95 -12.75 58.62
C LEU A 15 26.70 -13.11 57.32
N LEU A 16 26.53 -14.35 56.85
CA LEU A 16 26.95 -14.86 55.53
C LEU A 16 26.09 -14.23 54.41
N LEU A 17 26.69 -13.87 53.28
CA LEU A 17 25.98 -13.70 52.01
C LEU A 17 26.91 -14.08 50.85
N ALA A 18 26.55 -15.17 50.17
CA ALA A 18 27.19 -15.66 48.97
C ALA A 18 26.57 -14.95 47.75
N SER A 19 27.40 -14.38 46.88
CA SER A 19 27.00 -13.73 45.63
C SER A 19 27.24 -14.69 44.45
N ALA A 20 26.15 -15.12 43.81
CA ALA A 20 26.16 -15.89 42.57
C ALA A 20 26.25 -14.95 41.34
N LEU A 21 27.19 -15.23 40.44
CA LEU A 21 27.45 -14.48 39.22
C LEU A 21 26.62 -15.08 38.06
N VAL A 22 25.66 -14.34 37.52
CA VAL A 22 24.90 -14.71 36.32
C VAL A 22 25.49 -13.98 35.12
N VAL A 23 26.02 -14.73 34.15
CA VAL A 23 26.49 -14.21 32.86
C VAL A 23 25.33 -14.25 31.87
N GLY A 24 24.80 -13.08 31.52
CA GLY A 24 23.75 -12.93 30.49
C GLY A 24 24.36 -12.82 29.09
N PHE A 25 23.95 -13.70 28.18
CA PHE A 25 24.21 -13.57 26.75
C PHE A 25 23.30 -12.48 26.17
N VAL A 26 23.90 -11.41 25.61
CA VAL A 26 23.19 -10.40 24.83
C VAL A 26 23.25 -10.83 23.35
N ALA A 27 22.11 -11.18 22.77
CA ALA A 27 21.99 -11.40 21.33
C ALA A 27 22.13 -10.05 20.59
N PRO A 28 22.82 -10.00 19.43
CA PRO A 28 22.93 -8.79 18.64
C PRO A 28 21.57 -8.48 18.00
N ALA A 29 21.05 -7.29 18.28
CA ALA A 29 19.90 -6.76 17.57
C ALA A 29 20.32 -6.48 16.11
N MET A 30 19.73 -7.20 15.16
CA MET A 30 19.80 -6.85 13.74
C MET A 30 19.09 -5.51 13.57
N ALA A 31 19.87 -4.46 13.29
CA ALA A 31 19.35 -3.15 12.98
C ALA A 31 18.60 -3.24 11.63
N TYR A 32 17.28 -3.09 11.68
CA TYR A 32 16.45 -2.87 10.50
C TYR A 32 16.71 -1.43 10.03
N ASP A 33 17.40 -1.26 8.90
CA ASP A 33 17.61 0.04 8.27
C ASP A 33 16.44 0.27 7.29
N PRO A 34 15.44 1.10 7.64
CA PRO A 34 14.30 1.32 6.77
C PRO A 34 14.75 1.99 5.45
N PRO A 35 14.09 1.68 4.32
CA PRO A 35 14.39 2.33 3.05
C PRO A 35 14.32 3.85 3.19
N ARG A 36 15.35 4.56 2.70
CA ARG A 36 15.37 6.02 2.75
C ARG A 36 14.37 6.57 1.72
N PRO A 37 13.39 7.39 2.13
CA PRO A 37 12.44 7.99 1.20
C PRO A 37 13.18 8.88 0.19
N SER A 38 12.73 8.87 -1.08
CA SER A 38 13.30 9.74 -2.10
C SER A 38 12.93 11.21 -1.82
N ASN A 39 13.61 12.15 -2.46
CA ASN A 39 13.25 13.57 -2.36
C ASN A 39 11.81 13.84 -2.81
N ALA A 40 11.29 13.07 -3.78
CA ALA A 40 9.91 13.17 -4.23
C ALA A 40 8.93 12.71 -3.13
N ASP A 41 9.29 11.64 -2.41
CA ASP A 41 8.48 11.10 -1.32
C ASP A 41 8.48 12.04 -0.12
N LEU A 42 9.64 12.61 0.24
CA LEU A 42 9.75 13.59 1.32
C LEU A 42 8.91 14.84 1.05
N VAL A 43 8.92 15.34 -0.19
CA VAL A 43 8.09 16.47 -0.61
C VAL A 43 6.61 16.08 -0.59
N SER A 44 6.25 14.88 -1.02
CA SER A 44 4.88 14.35 -0.92
C SER A 44 4.38 14.30 0.53
N MET A 45 5.21 13.78 1.44
CA MET A 45 4.91 13.66 2.87
C MET A 45 4.71 15.03 3.54
N LEU A 46 5.60 15.99 3.27
CA LEU A 46 5.49 17.35 3.82
C LEU A 46 4.21 18.05 3.33
N ASN A 47 3.86 17.86 2.06
CA ASN A 47 2.64 18.43 1.47
C ASN A 47 1.36 17.76 1.98
N ALA A 48 1.41 16.48 2.35
CA ALA A 48 0.29 15.79 2.98
C ALA A 48 -0.03 16.35 4.37
N GLN A 49 1.00 16.81 5.10
CA GLN A 49 0.89 17.40 6.43
C GLN A 49 0.26 18.81 6.48
N LEU A 50 0.21 19.54 5.36
CA LEU A 50 -0.21 20.94 5.32
C LEU A 50 -1.68 21.18 4.90
N ALA A 51 -2.45 20.13 4.57
CA ALA A 51 -3.79 20.31 3.99
C ALA A 51 -4.96 20.15 5.00
N PRO A 52 -6.12 20.78 4.75
CA PRO A 52 -7.30 20.67 5.62
C PRO A 52 -7.87 19.23 5.62
N SER A 53 -8.23 18.76 6.82
CA SER A 53 -8.64 17.39 7.20
C SER A 53 -7.80 16.26 6.59
N THR A 54 -6.71 15.90 7.26
CA THR A 54 -5.91 14.69 7.02
C THR A 54 -6.59 13.38 7.47
N ARG A 55 -7.78 13.48 8.08
CA ARG A 55 -8.50 12.29 8.56
C ARG A 55 -9.15 11.56 7.38
N PRO A 56 -9.06 10.23 7.33
CA PRO A 56 -9.76 9.44 6.33
C PRO A 56 -11.26 9.72 6.39
N ALA A 57 -11.88 9.90 5.23
CA ALA A 57 -13.31 10.17 5.16
C ALA A 57 -13.92 9.63 3.87
N TYR A 58 -15.20 9.29 3.96
CA TYR A 58 -16.03 8.98 2.82
C TYR A 58 -16.52 10.26 2.16
N TYR A 59 -16.43 10.28 0.85
CA TYR A 59 -16.98 11.32 -0.02
C TYR A 59 -18.00 10.68 -0.97
N ARG A 60 -18.99 11.46 -1.36
CA ARG A 60 -20.00 11.06 -2.34
C ARG A 60 -19.88 11.93 -3.59
N ASP A 61 -19.71 11.29 -4.74
CA ASP A 61 -19.77 11.92 -6.05
C ASP A 61 -21.19 12.39 -6.34
N SER A 62 -21.36 13.69 -6.60
CA SER A 62 -22.67 14.30 -6.86
C SER A 62 -23.26 13.91 -8.22
N SER A 63 -22.43 13.50 -9.17
CA SER A 63 -22.85 13.12 -10.52
C SER A 63 -23.29 11.65 -10.58
N SER A 64 -22.47 10.75 -10.05
CA SER A 64 -22.75 9.30 -10.10
C SER A 64 -23.46 8.76 -8.85
N GLY A 65 -23.44 9.51 -7.74
CA GLY A 65 -23.89 9.03 -6.43
C GLY A 65 -22.94 8.04 -5.76
N ARG A 66 -21.86 7.63 -6.43
CA ARG A 66 -20.88 6.66 -5.93
C ARG A 66 -20.14 7.23 -4.73
N ARG A 67 -19.80 6.35 -3.80
CA ARG A 67 -19.09 6.68 -2.58
C ARG A 67 -17.68 6.14 -2.64
N PHE A 68 -16.72 6.91 -2.14
CA PHE A 68 -15.34 6.47 -2.01
C PHE A 68 -14.74 6.95 -0.70
N LEU A 69 -13.85 6.13 -0.14
CA LEU A 69 -12.98 6.49 0.96
C LEU A 69 -11.74 7.18 0.40
N PHE A 70 -11.42 8.35 0.94
CA PHE A 70 -10.18 9.06 0.67
C PHE A 70 -9.35 9.16 1.95
N ASP A 71 -8.15 8.58 1.93
CA ASP A 71 -7.23 8.51 3.04
C ASP A 71 -5.92 9.20 2.67
N ARG A 72 -5.45 10.11 3.53
CA ARG A 72 -4.23 10.88 3.32
C ARG A 72 -3.23 10.74 4.48
N THR A 73 -3.42 9.72 5.32
CA THR A 73 -2.62 9.50 6.53
C THR A 73 -1.27 8.85 6.24
N GLY A 74 -1.16 8.11 5.13
CA GLY A 74 0.05 7.43 4.69
C GLY A 74 0.96 8.27 3.77
N PRO A 75 2.08 7.67 3.31
CA PRO A 75 3.04 8.33 2.40
C PRO A 75 2.45 8.65 1.02
N HIS A 76 1.47 7.85 0.58
CA HIS A 76 0.63 8.10 -0.58
C HIS A 76 -0.80 8.31 -0.12
N ALA A 77 -1.52 9.19 -0.80
CA ALA A 77 -2.94 9.28 -0.59
C ALA A 77 -3.62 8.08 -1.24
N LEU A 78 -4.54 7.44 -0.53
CA LEU A 78 -5.24 6.25 -0.98
C LEU A 78 -6.69 6.59 -1.28
N LEU A 79 -7.23 5.99 -2.33
CA LEU A 79 -8.65 6.07 -2.65
C LEU A 79 -9.19 4.66 -2.85
N LYS A 80 -10.34 4.35 -2.24
CA LYS A 80 -11.07 3.10 -2.49
C LYS A 80 -12.54 3.42 -2.72
N TYR A 81 -13.11 2.98 -3.84
CA TYR A 81 -14.56 3.02 -4.02
C TYR A 81 -15.23 1.97 -3.14
N GLU A 82 -16.46 2.23 -2.69
CA GLU A 82 -17.19 1.29 -1.84
C GLU A 82 -17.65 0.03 -2.61
N ASP A 83 -17.85 0.18 -3.92
CA ASP A 83 -18.32 -0.86 -4.85
C ASP A 83 -17.19 -1.54 -5.64
N GLU A 84 -15.93 -1.20 -5.37
CA GLU A 84 -14.76 -1.79 -6.03
C GLU A 84 -13.73 -2.27 -5.00
N ASP A 85 -13.04 -3.35 -5.32
CA ASP A 85 -12.00 -3.90 -4.45
C ASP A 85 -10.66 -3.16 -4.58
N GLU A 86 -10.41 -2.48 -5.70
CA GLU A 86 -9.15 -1.79 -5.92
C GLU A 86 -8.98 -0.57 -4.99
N VAL A 87 -7.82 -0.54 -4.33
CA VAL A 87 -7.28 0.67 -3.71
C VAL A 87 -6.31 1.34 -4.67
N PHE A 88 -6.55 2.61 -4.97
CA PHE A 88 -5.67 3.46 -5.77
C PHE A 88 -4.66 4.15 -4.88
N ALA A 89 -3.36 3.98 -5.16
CA ALA A 89 -2.32 4.83 -4.60
C ALA A 89 -2.11 6.06 -5.49
N LEU A 90 -2.35 7.24 -4.90
CA LEU A 90 -2.35 8.51 -5.60
C LEU A 90 -1.13 9.35 -5.23
N ARG A 91 -0.52 9.93 -6.26
CA ARG A 91 0.58 10.89 -6.12
C ARG A 91 0.02 12.30 -6.01
N ALA A 92 0.34 12.97 -4.90
CA ALA A 92 -0.04 14.36 -4.69
C ALA A 92 0.89 15.30 -5.45
N SER A 93 0.34 16.37 -6.00
CA SER A 93 1.08 17.47 -6.62
C SER A 93 0.37 18.79 -6.36
N ASN A 94 1.15 19.84 -6.08
CA ASN A 94 0.60 21.16 -5.82
C ASN A 94 0.13 21.81 -7.11
N GLY A 95 -1.04 22.42 -7.05
CA GLY A 95 -1.67 23.18 -8.10
C GLY A 95 -1.58 24.70 -7.87
N PRO A 96 -2.05 25.49 -8.85
CA PRO A 96 -2.22 26.93 -8.66
C PRO A 96 -3.14 27.22 -7.48
N ARG A 97 -2.90 28.34 -6.79
CA ARG A 97 -3.76 28.86 -5.71
C ARG A 97 -3.97 27.90 -4.54
N GLY A 98 -2.98 27.06 -4.21
CA GLY A 98 -3.07 26.17 -3.04
C GLY A 98 -3.90 24.90 -3.26
N ASP A 99 -4.36 24.64 -4.49
CA ASP A 99 -5.00 23.38 -4.82
C ASP A 99 -4.01 22.20 -4.73
N GLN A 100 -4.53 21.00 -4.47
CA GLN A 100 -3.79 19.76 -4.55
C GLN A 100 -4.42 18.83 -5.58
N PHE A 101 -3.61 18.30 -6.49
CA PHE A 101 -4.02 17.33 -7.48
C PHE A 101 -3.46 15.95 -7.13
N TYR A 102 -4.31 14.95 -7.18
CA TYR A 102 -3.97 13.56 -6.94
C TYR A 102 -4.02 12.79 -8.24
N ARG A 103 -2.94 12.08 -8.56
CA ARG A 103 -2.77 11.36 -9.82
C ARG A 103 -2.58 9.88 -9.62
N THR A 104 -3.13 9.10 -10.53
CA THR A 104 -2.80 7.69 -10.66
C THR A 104 -1.35 7.50 -11.09
N ASP A 105 -0.89 6.26 -11.05
CA ASP A 105 0.37 5.81 -11.64
C ASP A 105 0.45 6.04 -13.16
N THR A 106 -0.68 6.13 -13.87
CA THR A 106 -0.74 6.50 -15.30
C THR A 106 -0.58 8.01 -15.55
N GLY A 107 -0.55 8.83 -14.49
CA GLY A 107 -0.48 10.29 -14.54
C GLY A 107 -1.82 11.00 -14.71
N ARG A 108 -2.94 10.26 -14.77
CA ARG A 108 -4.28 10.84 -14.89
C ARG A 108 -4.66 11.54 -13.58
N VAL A 109 -5.28 12.72 -13.69
CA VAL A 109 -5.90 13.38 -12.53
C VAL A 109 -7.07 12.53 -12.04
N PHE A 110 -7.02 12.08 -10.80
CA PHE A 110 -8.12 11.34 -10.16
C PHE A 110 -8.92 12.25 -9.23
N LEU A 111 -8.23 13.04 -8.40
CA LEU A 111 -8.88 14.02 -7.51
C LEU A 111 -8.22 15.38 -7.63
N ARG A 112 -9.00 16.42 -7.36
CA ARG A 112 -8.53 17.76 -6.98
C ARG A 112 -9.14 18.11 -5.64
N VAL A 113 -8.30 18.57 -4.72
CA VAL A 113 -8.70 19.20 -3.47
C VAL A 113 -8.42 20.68 -3.62
N THR A 114 -9.42 21.54 -3.48
CA THR A 114 -9.22 22.99 -3.56
C THR A 114 -8.53 23.50 -2.30
N GLU A 115 -8.00 24.73 -2.35
CA GLU A 115 -7.49 25.42 -1.15
C GLU A 115 -8.49 25.42 0.03
N LEU A 116 -9.78 25.54 -0.28
CA LEU A 116 -10.87 25.52 0.71
C LEU A 116 -11.23 24.10 1.20
N GLY A 117 -10.54 23.06 0.71
CA GLY A 117 -10.78 21.66 1.07
C GLY A 117 -11.91 20.98 0.30
N ASN A 118 -12.47 21.61 -0.75
CA ASN A 118 -13.50 20.96 -1.57
C ASN A 118 -12.87 19.87 -2.43
N VAL A 119 -13.48 18.69 -2.45
CA VAL A 119 -12.99 17.54 -3.22
C VAL A 119 -13.78 17.43 -4.51
N ILE A 120 -13.06 17.33 -5.63
CA ILE A 120 -13.59 17.09 -6.98
C ILE A 120 -12.97 15.79 -7.47
N VAL A 121 -13.81 14.83 -7.86
CA VAL A 121 -13.37 13.57 -8.46
C VAL A 121 -13.42 13.66 -9.97
N PHE A 122 -12.45 13.04 -10.64
CA PHE A 122 -12.41 12.90 -12.10
C PHE A 122 -12.54 11.41 -12.41
N PRO A 123 -13.76 10.91 -12.66
CA PRO A 123 -13.99 9.52 -13.04
C PRO A 123 -13.20 9.15 -14.30
N PHE A 124 -12.94 7.86 -14.47
CA PHE A 124 -12.29 7.38 -15.69
C PHE A 124 -13.13 7.75 -16.93
N GLY A 125 -12.50 8.41 -17.91
CA GLY A 125 -13.17 8.89 -19.13
C GLY A 125 -13.86 10.26 -19.01
N ASP A 126 -14.10 10.78 -17.80
CA ASP A 126 -14.71 12.10 -17.59
C ASP A 126 -13.66 13.16 -17.22
N ARG A 127 -13.54 14.18 -18.06
CA ARG A 127 -12.59 15.31 -17.88
C ARG A 127 -13.21 16.51 -17.17
N HIS A 128 -14.53 16.57 -17.06
CA HIS A 128 -15.22 17.70 -16.43
C HIS A 128 -15.11 17.61 -14.91
N GLY A 129 -15.06 16.39 -14.39
CA GLY A 129 -15.01 16.11 -12.96
C GLY A 129 -16.33 16.42 -12.27
N ALA A 130 -16.54 15.78 -11.13
CA ALA A 130 -17.75 15.90 -10.35
C ALA A 130 -17.44 16.43 -8.95
N PRO A 131 -18.17 17.44 -8.46
CA PRO A 131 -18.04 17.88 -7.09
C PRO A 131 -18.47 16.77 -6.14
N THR A 132 -17.81 16.67 -5.00
CA THR A 132 -18.13 15.67 -3.99
C THR A 132 -18.53 16.31 -2.69
N THR A 133 -19.35 15.60 -1.91
CA THR A 133 -19.73 16.00 -0.56
C THR A 133 -19.09 15.08 0.45
N LEU A 134 -18.60 15.64 1.55
CA LEU A 134 -18.19 14.85 2.71
C LEU A 134 -19.41 14.10 3.26
N ASP A 135 -19.28 12.79 3.39
CA ASP A 135 -20.38 11.89 3.77
C ASP A 135 -20.22 11.39 5.21
N ALA A 136 -19.05 10.82 5.55
CA ALA A 136 -18.76 10.34 6.90
C ALA A 136 -17.26 10.29 7.19
N THR A 137 -16.87 10.35 8.47
CA THR A 137 -15.50 10.03 8.90
C THR A 137 -15.22 8.53 8.78
N SER A 138 -13.97 8.14 8.58
CA SER A 138 -13.55 6.75 8.47
C SER A 138 -12.24 6.47 9.21
N ASN A 139 -11.93 5.19 9.36
CA ASN A 139 -10.59 4.72 9.68
C ASN A 139 -9.71 4.72 8.44
N ALA A 140 -8.40 4.63 8.67
CA ALA A 140 -7.42 4.50 7.60
C ALA A 140 -7.63 3.21 6.81
N ILE A 141 -7.28 3.24 5.53
CA ILE A 141 -7.23 2.06 4.68
C ILE A 141 -6.09 1.17 5.20
N ILE A 142 -6.44 -0.06 5.57
CA ILE A 142 -5.49 -1.04 6.07
C ILE A 142 -4.89 -1.86 4.92
N PRO A 143 -3.68 -2.42 5.10
CA PRO A 143 -3.10 -3.38 4.16
C PRO A 143 -4.05 -4.54 3.83
N PRO A 144 -3.92 -5.17 2.64
CA PRO A 144 -4.72 -6.33 2.28
C PRO A 144 -4.50 -7.47 3.28
N PRO A 145 -5.54 -8.28 3.57
CA PRO A 145 -5.40 -9.40 4.48
C PRO A 145 -4.50 -10.49 3.88
N HIS A 146 -3.75 -11.16 4.73
CA HIS A 146 -3.00 -12.35 4.31
C HIS A 146 -3.98 -13.47 3.93
N PRO A 147 -3.84 -14.09 2.74
CA PRO A 147 -4.73 -15.15 2.31
C PRO A 147 -4.51 -16.42 3.14
N THR A 148 -5.60 -17.02 3.62
CA THR A 148 -5.55 -18.30 4.35
C THR A 148 -4.99 -19.43 3.47
N ASP A 149 -5.39 -19.46 2.20
CA ASP A 149 -4.86 -20.37 1.19
C ASP A 149 -4.54 -19.58 -0.08
N PHE A 150 -3.27 -19.29 -0.28
CA PHE A 150 -2.77 -18.54 -1.43
C PHE A 150 -3.05 -19.24 -2.77
N LYS A 151 -2.97 -20.57 -2.82
CA LYS A 151 -3.18 -21.32 -4.07
C LYS A 151 -4.65 -21.30 -4.47
N GLU A 152 -5.54 -21.46 -3.50
CA GLU A 152 -6.97 -21.38 -3.73
C GLU A 152 -7.39 -19.97 -4.16
N ALA A 153 -6.84 -18.93 -3.52
CA ALA A 153 -7.09 -17.54 -3.92
C ALA A 153 -6.61 -17.25 -5.36
N LEU A 154 -5.43 -17.74 -5.76
CA LEU A 154 -4.96 -17.66 -7.14
C LEU A 154 -5.87 -18.40 -8.13
N ARG A 155 -6.35 -19.59 -7.75
CA ARG A 155 -7.26 -20.39 -8.58
C ARG A 155 -8.59 -19.66 -8.80
N GLN A 156 -9.11 -18.99 -7.77
CA GLN A 156 -10.31 -18.17 -7.89
C GLN A 156 -10.13 -17.04 -8.89
N VAL A 157 -9.02 -16.28 -8.81
CA VAL A 157 -8.77 -15.19 -9.76
C VAL A 157 -8.57 -15.74 -11.19
N SER A 158 -7.87 -16.86 -11.35
CA SER A 158 -7.72 -17.53 -12.65
C SER A 158 -9.08 -17.96 -13.23
N SER A 159 -10.02 -18.41 -12.40
CA SER A 159 -11.40 -18.74 -12.79
C SER A 159 -12.18 -17.50 -13.25
N ASN A 160 -12.13 -16.40 -12.50
CA ASN A 160 -12.81 -15.15 -12.86
C ASN A 160 -12.27 -14.59 -14.20
N LEU A 161 -10.94 -14.69 -14.39
CA LEU A 161 -10.30 -14.35 -15.66
C LEU A 161 -10.72 -15.28 -16.79
N ALA A 162 -10.95 -16.57 -16.53
CA ALA A 162 -11.45 -17.51 -17.54
C ALA A 162 -12.86 -17.15 -18.01
N GLU A 163 -13.75 -16.72 -17.11
CA GLU A 163 -15.08 -16.23 -17.47
C GLU A 163 -14.98 -14.97 -18.35
N THR A 164 -14.02 -14.12 -18.05
CA THR A 164 -13.77 -12.88 -18.79
C THR A 164 -13.11 -13.15 -20.15
N LEU A 165 -12.14 -14.06 -20.25
CA LEU A 165 -11.29 -14.27 -21.44
C LEU A 165 -11.74 -15.44 -22.31
N GLY A 166 -12.58 -16.34 -21.79
CA GLY A 166 -12.97 -17.61 -22.43
C GLY A 166 -12.03 -18.79 -22.14
N GLU A 167 -10.81 -18.52 -21.65
CA GLU A 167 -9.83 -19.53 -21.23
C GLU A 167 -9.08 -19.02 -20.00
N ALA A 168 -8.71 -19.93 -19.08
CA ALA A 168 -7.97 -19.59 -17.88
C ALA A 168 -6.50 -19.27 -18.20
N PRO A 169 -6.01 -18.04 -17.94
CA PRO A 169 -4.60 -17.73 -18.14
C PRO A 169 -3.74 -18.43 -17.08
N ARG A 170 -2.53 -18.82 -17.47
CA ARG A 170 -1.53 -19.34 -16.52
C ARG A 170 -0.99 -18.19 -15.68
N ILE A 171 -1.26 -18.21 -14.38
CA ILE A 171 -0.67 -17.26 -13.42
C ILE A 171 0.57 -17.90 -12.80
N SER A 172 1.72 -17.24 -12.97
CA SER A 172 3.00 -17.63 -12.38
C SER A 172 3.49 -16.54 -11.44
N VAL A 173 3.73 -16.92 -10.20
CA VAL A 173 4.23 -16.04 -9.14
C VAL A 173 5.63 -16.50 -8.77
N ASP A 174 6.58 -15.56 -8.78
CA ASP A 174 7.94 -15.81 -8.33
C ASP A 174 7.96 -16.24 -6.86
N LYS A 175 8.86 -17.15 -6.49
CA LYS A 175 8.97 -17.69 -5.12
C LYS A 175 9.20 -16.57 -4.10
N ALA A 176 9.96 -15.53 -4.46
CA ALA A 176 10.24 -14.39 -3.58
C ALA A 176 8.96 -13.64 -3.15
N LEU A 177 7.91 -13.66 -3.98
CA LEU A 177 6.63 -13.04 -3.66
C LEU A 177 5.76 -13.87 -2.69
N SER A 178 6.14 -15.12 -2.41
CA SER A 178 5.40 -15.97 -1.45
C SER A 178 5.44 -15.41 -0.03
N ASP A 179 6.52 -14.71 0.33
CA ASP A 179 6.66 -14.04 1.63
C ASP A 179 5.78 -12.77 1.73
N TYR A 180 5.24 -12.31 0.60
CA TYR A 180 4.38 -11.14 0.44
C TYR A 180 3.01 -11.54 -0.15
N ALA A 181 2.45 -12.65 0.31
CA ALA A 181 1.24 -13.24 -0.27
C ALA A 181 0.02 -12.30 -0.25
N ASP A 182 -0.09 -11.44 0.75
CA ASP A 182 -1.09 -10.37 0.87
C ASP A 182 -1.01 -9.37 -0.30
N TRP A 183 0.16 -8.75 -0.49
CA TRP A 183 0.40 -7.79 -1.57
C TRP A 183 0.37 -8.44 -2.95
N THR A 184 0.80 -9.70 -3.02
CA THR A 184 0.76 -10.47 -4.26
C THR A 184 -0.68 -10.76 -4.69
N MET A 185 -1.55 -11.17 -3.77
CA MET A 185 -2.96 -11.38 -4.09
C MET A 185 -3.67 -10.09 -4.46
N GLU A 186 -3.40 -9.00 -3.75
CA GLU A 186 -3.89 -7.67 -4.08
C GLU A 186 -3.50 -7.24 -5.51
N ALA A 187 -2.25 -7.50 -5.92
CA ALA A 187 -1.79 -7.22 -7.28
C ALA A 187 -2.43 -8.13 -8.34
N VAL A 188 -2.63 -9.42 -8.02
CA VAL A 188 -3.30 -10.37 -8.93
C VAL A 188 -4.78 -10.01 -9.12
N GLN A 189 -5.48 -9.61 -8.06
CA GLN A 189 -6.87 -9.13 -8.13
C GLN A 189 -6.97 -7.85 -8.95
N THR A 190 -6.09 -6.87 -8.68
CA THR A 190 -6.00 -5.64 -9.47
C THR A 190 -5.75 -5.94 -10.96
N ALA A 191 -4.91 -6.93 -11.25
CA ALA A 191 -4.66 -7.34 -12.62
C ALA A 191 -5.90 -7.92 -13.30
N SER A 192 -6.73 -8.68 -12.58
CA SER A 192 -8.03 -9.14 -13.07
C SER A 192 -8.93 -7.96 -13.45
N ILE A 193 -9.08 -6.99 -12.54
CA ILE A 193 -9.88 -5.77 -12.76
C ILE A 193 -9.35 -5.00 -13.98
N GLY A 194 -8.03 -4.89 -14.11
CA GLY A 194 -7.38 -4.20 -15.23
C GLY A 194 -7.61 -4.90 -16.58
N VAL A 195 -7.62 -6.24 -16.60
CA VAL A 195 -7.93 -7.03 -17.80
C VAL A 195 -9.41 -6.91 -18.18
N GLU A 196 -10.31 -6.97 -17.21
CA GLU A 196 -11.75 -6.75 -17.41
C GLU A 196 -12.02 -5.35 -17.96
N LEU A 197 -11.33 -4.33 -17.43
CA LEU A 197 -11.39 -2.97 -17.93
C LEU A 197 -10.83 -2.87 -19.36
N ALA A 198 -9.69 -3.51 -19.64
CA ALA A 198 -9.06 -3.55 -20.96
C ALA A 198 -10.02 -4.08 -22.04
N LYS A 199 -10.74 -5.17 -21.74
CA LYS A 199 -11.71 -5.79 -22.68
C LYS A 199 -12.82 -4.86 -23.14
N LYS A 200 -13.12 -3.79 -22.40
CA LYS A 200 -14.13 -2.79 -22.80
C LYS A 200 -13.64 -1.90 -23.96
N TYR A 201 -12.32 -1.81 -24.15
CA TYR A 201 -11.69 -0.84 -25.06
C TYR A 201 -10.72 -1.46 -26.05
N ALA A 202 -10.26 -2.69 -25.81
CA ALA A 202 -9.28 -3.39 -26.64
C ALA A 202 -9.62 -4.89 -26.76
N ASN A 203 -9.09 -5.52 -27.80
CA ASN A 203 -9.09 -6.97 -27.93
C ASN A 203 -7.93 -7.54 -27.08
N VAL A 204 -8.26 -8.34 -26.08
CA VAL A 204 -7.28 -8.89 -25.12
C VAL A 204 -7.13 -10.40 -25.36
N ASP A 205 -5.99 -10.80 -25.92
CA ASP A 205 -5.55 -12.22 -25.97
C ASP A 205 -4.48 -12.43 -24.90
N LEU A 206 -4.90 -12.86 -23.71
CA LEU A 206 -4.03 -13.07 -22.55
C LEU A 206 -3.98 -14.55 -22.20
N ARG A 207 -2.78 -15.13 -22.29
CA ARG A 207 -2.54 -16.56 -21.98
C ARG A 207 -1.70 -16.77 -20.73
N SER A 208 -0.89 -15.78 -20.34
CA SER A 208 -0.10 -15.89 -19.12
C SER A 208 0.09 -14.57 -18.40
N ILE A 209 0.09 -14.64 -17.06
CA ILE A 209 0.45 -13.54 -16.17
C ILE A 209 1.66 -14.00 -15.37
N SER A 210 2.75 -13.23 -15.43
CA SER A 210 3.95 -13.46 -14.62
C SER A 210 4.14 -12.32 -13.64
N LEU A 211 4.21 -12.66 -12.36
CA LEU A 211 4.46 -11.72 -11.27
C LEU A 211 5.84 -11.99 -10.69
N LYS A 212 6.65 -10.94 -10.58
CA LYS A 212 7.97 -11.00 -9.95
C LYS A 212 8.19 -9.83 -8.99
N GLN A 213 9.05 -10.02 -8.01
CA GLN A 213 9.46 -8.94 -7.12
C GLN A 213 10.50 -8.03 -7.82
N GLY A 214 10.50 -6.75 -7.49
CA GLY A 214 11.59 -5.83 -7.81
C GLY A 214 11.53 -4.56 -6.96
N ASP A 215 12.46 -3.64 -7.20
CA ASP A 215 12.59 -2.41 -6.40
C ASP A 215 11.57 -1.32 -6.76
N ALA A 216 10.79 -1.52 -7.82
CA ALA A 216 9.74 -0.59 -8.25
C ALA A 216 8.70 -1.33 -9.10
N ALA A 217 7.45 -0.88 -8.99
CA ALA A 217 6.34 -1.37 -9.81
C ALA A 217 6.62 -1.17 -11.31
N ARG A 218 6.44 -2.22 -12.11
CA ARG A 218 6.56 -2.17 -13.57
C ARG A 218 5.54 -3.06 -14.24
N LEU A 219 5.21 -2.70 -15.46
CA LEU A 219 4.23 -3.38 -16.30
C LEU A 219 4.80 -3.53 -17.71
N SER A 220 4.66 -4.72 -18.29
CA SER A 220 4.95 -4.92 -19.71
C SER A 220 4.07 -6.02 -20.28
N ILE A 221 3.75 -5.90 -21.57
CA ILE A 221 3.00 -6.91 -22.31
C ILE A 221 3.88 -7.35 -23.48
N GLN A 222 4.02 -8.65 -23.67
CA GLN A 222 4.76 -9.26 -24.76
C GLN A 222 3.91 -10.36 -25.39
N GLY A 223 3.40 -10.11 -26.59
CA GLY A 223 2.43 -11.00 -27.23
C GLY A 223 1.21 -11.21 -26.31
N THR A 224 0.98 -12.46 -25.90
CA THR A 224 -0.13 -12.87 -25.02
C THR A 224 0.26 -13.00 -23.56
N SER A 225 1.40 -12.40 -23.16
CA SER A 225 1.95 -12.50 -21.81
C SER A 225 2.02 -11.14 -21.13
N LEU A 226 1.41 -11.05 -19.96
CA LEU A 226 1.44 -9.89 -19.07
C LEU A 226 2.51 -10.11 -17.99
N SER A 227 3.52 -9.25 -17.94
CA SER A 227 4.52 -9.27 -16.86
C SER A 227 4.33 -8.08 -15.93
N ILE A 228 4.18 -8.39 -14.65
CA ILE A 228 4.00 -7.43 -13.56
C ILE A 228 5.19 -7.56 -12.62
N VAL A 229 5.85 -6.44 -12.35
CA VAL A 229 6.82 -6.32 -11.26
C VAL A 229 6.14 -5.64 -10.09
N ILE A 230 6.22 -6.27 -8.92
CA ILE A 230 5.66 -5.75 -7.67
C ILE A 230 6.82 -5.33 -6.77
N ALA A 231 6.66 -4.20 -6.08
CA ALA A 231 7.54 -3.69 -5.04
C ALA A 231 6.77 -3.64 -3.71
N PRO A 232 6.70 -4.75 -2.94
CA PRO A 232 5.87 -4.82 -1.73
C PRO A 232 6.19 -3.74 -0.68
N ALA A 233 7.43 -3.23 -0.66
CA ALA A 233 7.87 -2.16 0.24
C ALA A 233 7.09 -0.85 0.05
N ASP A 234 6.53 -0.61 -1.14
CA ASP A 234 5.76 0.60 -1.47
C ASP A 234 4.25 0.44 -1.19
N GLY A 235 3.84 -0.69 -0.60
CA GLY A 235 2.44 -1.00 -0.31
C GLY A 235 1.54 -0.93 -1.55
N PHE A 236 0.43 -0.19 -1.48
CA PHE A 236 -0.49 -0.03 -2.62
C PHE A 236 0.15 0.65 -3.84
N ALA A 237 1.21 1.47 -3.66
CA ALA A 237 1.94 2.07 -4.78
C ALA A 237 2.95 1.09 -5.43
N GLY A 238 3.18 -0.05 -4.79
CA GLY A 238 4.09 -1.10 -5.22
C GLY A 238 3.59 -1.99 -6.34
N ARG A 239 2.41 -1.71 -6.90
CA ARG A 239 1.82 -2.46 -8.01
C ARG A 239 1.24 -1.49 -9.05
N PRO A 240 1.18 -1.87 -10.33
CA PRO A 240 0.38 -1.15 -11.32
C PRO A 240 -1.11 -1.13 -10.93
N SER A 241 -1.79 -0.02 -11.23
CA SER A 241 -3.25 0.07 -11.11
C SER A 241 -3.96 -0.71 -12.22
N SER A 242 -5.25 -1.01 -12.03
CA SER A 242 -6.09 -1.59 -13.08
C SER A 242 -6.11 -0.70 -14.33
N GLU A 243 -6.09 0.62 -14.13
CA GLU A 243 -6.02 1.61 -15.20
C GLU A 243 -4.73 1.51 -16.00
N ALA A 244 -3.57 1.32 -15.34
CA ALA A 244 -2.30 1.14 -16.02
C ALA A 244 -2.30 -0.12 -16.88
N ILE A 245 -2.88 -1.21 -16.37
CA ILE A 245 -3.02 -2.48 -17.08
C ILE A 245 -3.93 -2.31 -18.30
N ALA A 246 -5.10 -1.69 -18.14
CA ALA A 246 -6.01 -1.43 -19.24
C ALA A 246 -5.37 -0.54 -20.32
N LYS A 247 -4.71 0.53 -19.92
CA LYS A 247 -4.02 1.45 -20.83
C LYS A 247 -2.90 0.75 -21.61
N ALA A 248 -2.17 -0.17 -20.99
CA ALA A 248 -1.12 -0.92 -21.68
C ALA A 248 -1.69 -1.76 -22.83
N TYR A 249 -2.83 -2.45 -22.64
CA TYR A 249 -3.48 -3.18 -23.73
C TYR A 249 -4.01 -2.26 -24.84
N VAL A 250 -4.65 -1.15 -24.48
CA VAL A 250 -5.15 -0.18 -25.47
C VAL A 250 -4.02 0.39 -26.32
N SER A 251 -2.82 0.55 -25.76
CA SER A 251 -1.66 1.07 -26.49
C SER A 251 -1.03 0.10 -27.49
N LEU A 252 -1.44 -1.17 -27.51
CA LEU A 252 -0.93 -2.19 -28.44
C LEU A 252 -1.74 -2.29 -29.74
N GLN A 253 -2.85 -1.57 -29.83
CA GLN A 253 -3.73 -1.54 -31.02
C GLN A 253 -3.32 -0.42 -31.98
#